data_AF-A0A2G9RTE2-F1
#
_entry.id   AF-A0A2G9RTE2-F1
#
_cell.length_a   1.000
_cell.length_b   1.000
_cell.length_c   1.000
_cell.angle_alpha   90.00
_cell.angle_beta   90.00
_cell.angle_gamma   90.00
#
_symmetry.space_group_name_H-M   'P 1'
#
loop_
_entity.id
_entity.type
_entity.pdbx_description
1 polymer ?
#
loop_
_entity_poly.entity_id
_entity_poly.type
_entity_poly.pdbx_seq_one_letter_code
_entity_poly.pdbx_strand_id
1 'polypeptide(L)'
;TPREENAYAELNIQHKNEPIFKGWVTQCLVVILFILFFIVAIFICVLFILYSNMMDKITKLDSAFNDIKNKGSNVKYPFTDEVIAYYSSDSQRIMELLGKVAEEVQKMKNSSNPLCSEGWRHYGLSCYYFSSDTIPWIASKKACEDKNAHLVVINGEGEKV
;
A
#
# COMPACT_ATOMS: atom_id res chain seq x y z
N THR A 1 -79.45 23.21 -53.30
CA THR A 1 -79.37 22.03 -54.21
C THR A 1 -78.84 20.83 -53.43
N PRO A 2 -79.04 19.56 -53.86
CA PRO A 2 -78.51 18.40 -53.14
C PRO A 2 -76.99 18.46 -52.87
N ARG A 3 -76.27 19.25 -53.67
CA ARG A 3 -74.83 19.52 -53.52
C ARG A 3 -74.51 20.38 -52.29
N GLU A 4 -75.40 21.25 -51.86
CA GLU A 4 -75.19 22.12 -50.68
C GLU A 4 -75.46 21.36 -49.38
N GLU A 5 -76.54 20.56 -49.31
CA GLU A 5 -76.83 19.72 -48.13
C GLU A 5 -75.69 18.75 -47.78
N ASN A 6 -75.06 18.14 -48.79
CA ASN A 6 -73.91 17.26 -48.58
C ASN A 6 -72.67 18.01 -48.07
N ALA A 7 -72.45 19.25 -48.52
CA ALA A 7 -71.34 20.08 -48.03
C ALA A 7 -71.54 20.51 -46.57
N TYR A 8 -72.78 20.81 -46.17
CA TYR A 8 -73.10 21.10 -44.76
C TYR A 8 -72.97 19.85 -43.88
N ALA A 9 -73.32 18.66 -44.39
CA ALA A 9 -73.13 17.40 -43.68
C ALA A 9 -71.64 17.05 -43.50
N GLU A 10 -70.80 17.23 -44.51
CA GLU A 10 -69.34 17.01 -44.44
C GLU A 10 -68.64 18.00 -43.48
N LEU A 11 -69.04 19.28 -43.48
CA LEU A 11 -68.50 20.28 -42.56
C LEU A 11 -68.83 19.95 -41.09
N ASN A 12 -70.03 19.40 -40.82
CA ASN A 12 -70.43 19.02 -39.47
C ASN A 12 -69.68 17.77 -38.96
N ILE A 13 -69.28 16.86 -39.86
CA ILE A 13 -68.46 15.69 -39.51
C ILE A 13 -67.01 16.10 -39.21
N GLN A 14 -66.45 17.05 -39.97
CA GLN A 14 -65.12 17.62 -39.72
C GLN A 14 -65.03 18.33 -38.37
N HIS A 15 -66.03 19.15 -38.02
CA HIS A 15 -66.04 19.89 -36.74
C HIS A 15 -66.28 18.99 -35.52
N LYS A 16 -67.03 17.89 -35.67
CA LYS A 16 -67.32 16.92 -34.60
C LYS A 16 -66.15 15.98 -34.30
N ASN A 17 -65.19 15.89 -35.22
CA ASN A 17 -64.00 15.04 -35.11
C ASN A 17 -62.76 15.77 -34.56
N GLU A 18 -62.84 17.04 -34.16
CA GLU A 18 -61.83 17.58 -33.23
C GLU A 18 -62.01 16.88 -31.88
N PRO A 19 -61.03 16.08 -31.42
CA PRO A 19 -61.25 15.27 -30.24
C PRO A 19 -61.33 16.18 -29.02
N ILE A 20 -62.55 16.35 -28.51
CA ILE A 20 -62.87 16.92 -27.18
C ILE A 20 -61.98 16.29 -26.09
N PHE A 21 -61.52 15.06 -26.34
CA PHE A 21 -60.53 14.32 -25.55
C PHE A 21 -59.20 15.07 -25.34
N LYS A 22 -58.73 15.92 -26.27
CA LYS A 22 -57.44 16.62 -26.17
C LYS A 22 -57.34 17.55 -24.97
N GLY A 23 -58.43 18.24 -24.60
CA GLY A 23 -58.42 19.20 -23.49
C GLY A 23 -58.29 18.54 -22.12
N TRP A 24 -58.90 17.38 -21.93
CA TRP A 24 -58.80 16.64 -20.66
C TRP A 24 -57.42 15.98 -20.55
N VAL A 25 -56.88 15.48 -21.67
CA VAL A 25 -55.53 14.92 -21.71
C VAL A 25 -54.46 15.97 -21.40
N THR A 26 -54.55 17.18 -21.94
CA THR A 26 -53.58 18.26 -21.63
C THR A 26 -53.68 18.72 -20.18
N GLN A 27 -54.89 18.84 -19.63
CA GLN A 27 -55.09 19.15 -18.20
C GLN A 27 -54.51 18.05 -17.30
N CYS A 28 -54.75 16.77 -17.62
CA CYS A 28 -54.15 15.65 -16.89
C CYS A 28 -52.62 15.65 -16.98
N LEU A 29 -52.04 15.93 -18.15
CA LEU A 29 -50.58 16.01 -18.32
C LEU A 29 -49.97 17.14 -17.49
N VAL A 30 -50.60 18.31 -17.48
CA VAL A 30 -50.14 19.44 -16.65
C VAL A 30 -50.15 19.07 -15.17
N VAL A 31 -51.24 18.44 -14.69
CA VAL A 31 -51.33 17.97 -13.29
C VAL A 31 -50.25 16.94 -12.96
N ILE A 32 -49.99 15.98 -13.84
CA ILE A 32 -48.94 14.98 -13.66
C ILE A 32 -47.55 15.64 -13.60
N LEU A 33 -47.27 16.60 -14.48
CA LEU A 33 -46.00 17.33 -14.48
C LEU A 33 -45.81 18.14 -13.21
N PHE A 34 -46.86 18.77 -12.68
CA PHE A 34 -46.81 19.44 -11.38
C PHE A 34 -46.50 18.46 -10.26
N ILE A 35 -47.19 17.31 -10.22
CA ILE A 35 -46.93 16.26 -9.21
C ILE A 35 -45.48 15.78 -9.29
N LEU A 36 -44.98 15.51 -10.49
CA LEU A 36 -43.59 15.09 -10.71
C LEU A 36 -42.60 16.17 -10.26
N PHE A 37 -42.87 17.45 -10.54
CA PHE A 37 -42.07 18.56 -10.07
C PHE A 37 -42.00 18.60 -8.54
N PHE A 38 -43.13 18.43 -7.85
CA PHE A 38 -43.16 18.37 -6.38
C PHE A 38 -42.41 17.16 -5.83
N ILE A 39 -42.54 15.98 -6.46
CA ILE A 39 -41.79 14.77 -6.06
C ILE A 39 -40.29 15.00 -6.20
N VAL A 40 -39.84 15.57 -7.33
CA VAL A 40 -38.43 15.89 -7.56
C VAL A 40 -37.94 16.93 -6.56
N ALA A 41 -38.72 17.97 -6.28
CA ALA A 41 -38.38 18.99 -5.29
C ALA A 41 -38.24 18.38 -3.88
N ILE A 42 -39.16 17.52 -3.47
CA ILE A 42 -39.09 16.81 -2.18
C ILE A 42 -37.84 15.93 -2.13
N PHE A 43 -37.55 15.18 -3.20
CA PHE A 43 -36.36 14.35 -3.27
C PHE A 43 -35.07 15.17 -3.14
N ILE A 44 -34.98 16.30 -3.85
CA ILE A 44 -33.84 17.23 -3.74
C ILE A 44 -33.71 17.76 -2.31
N CYS A 45 -34.81 18.16 -1.68
CA CYS A 45 -34.81 18.61 -0.28
C CYS A 45 -34.31 17.53 0.67
N VAL A 46 -34.75 16.28 0.52
CA VAL A 46 -34.29 15.15 1.34
C VAL A 46 -32.80 14.91 1.14
N LEU A 47 -32.32 14.91 -0.11
CA LEU A 47 -30.89 14.77 -0.40
C LEU A 47 -30.06 15.89 0.24
N PHE A 48 -30.54 17.14 0.17
CA PHE A 48 -29.88 18.27 0.79
C PHE A 48 -29.78 18.13 2.31
N ILE A 49 -30.86 17.72 2.98
CA ILE A 49 -30.89 17.48 4.44
C ILE A 49 -29.94 16.34 4.82
N LEU A 50 -29.92 15.25 4.05
CA LEU A 50 -28.99 14.14 4.31
C LEU A 50 -27.54 14.58 4.12
N TYR A 51 -27.26 15.37 3.09
CA TYR A 51 -25.94 15.93 2.85
C TYR A 51 -25.49 16.84 3.99
N SER A 52 -26.33 17.79 4.44
CA SER A 52 -25.99 18.69 5.56
C SER A 52 -25.69 17.92 6.84
N ASN A 53 -26.51 16.91 7.17
CA ASN A 53 -26.29 16.06 8.35
C ASN A 53 -24.97 15.29 8.30
N MET A 54 -24.57 14.86 7.10
CA MET A 54 -23.30 14.16 6.89
C MET A 54 -22.11 15.12 6.99
N MET A 55 -22.21 16.31 6.40
CA MET A 55 -21.16 17.32 6.48
C MET A 55 -20.87 17.76 7.91
N ASP A 56 -21.89 17.88 8.77
CA ASP A 56 -21.70 18.16 10.19
C ASP A 56 -20.88 17.09 10.93
N LYS A 57 -21.02 15.82 10.54
CA LYS A 57 -20.19 14.75 11.11
C LYS A 57 -18.75 14.87 10.62
N ILE A 58 -18.54 15.24 9.36
CA ILE A 58 -17.21 15.42 8.76
C ILE A 58 -16.48 16.59 9.43
N THR A 59 -17.15 17.74 9.64
CA THR A 59 -16.54 18.90 10.31
C THR A 59 -16.17 18.62 11.78
N LYS A 60 -17.01 17.84 12.49
CA LYS A 60 -16.69 17.38 13.84
C LYS A 60 -15.48 16.44 13.86
N LEU A 61 -15.38 15.55 12.88
CA LEU A 61 -14.24 14.65 12.77
C LEU A 61 -12.94 15.41 12.44
N ASP A 62 -13.01 16.40 11.55
CA ASP A 62 -11.87 17.26 11.19
C ASP A 62 -11.38 18.09 12.39
N SER A 63 -12.30 18.69 13.15
CA SER A 63 -11.93 19.44 14.35
C SER A 63 -11.28 18.54 15.42
N ALA A 64 -11.78 17.32 15.63
CA ALA A 64 -11.16 16.34 16.53
C ALA A 64 -9.76 15.92 16.05
N PHE A 65 -9.59 15.68 14.74
CA PHE A 65 -8.29 15.35 14.17
C PHE A 65 -7.29 16.50 14.31
N ASN A 66 -7.73 17.73 14.04
CA ASN A 66 -6.89 18.92 14.19
C ASN A 66 -6.47 19.16 15.65
N ASP A 67 -7.35 18.91 16.62
CA ASP A 67 -7.02 18.95 18.05
C ASP A 67 -5.97 17.88 18.42
N ILE A 68 -6.13 16.64 17.96
CA ILE A 68 -5.15 15.56 18.16
C ILE A 68 -3.81 15.92 17.50
N LYS A 69 -3.82 16.47 16.29
CA LYS A 69 -2.62 16.90 15.58
C LYS A 69 -1.89 18.00 16.33
N ASN A 70 -2.60 19.03 16.78
CA ASN A 70 -2.02 20.12 17.55
C ASN A 70 -1.48 19.63 18.91
N LYS A 71 -2.19 18.71 19.58
CA LYS A 71 -1.69 18.04 20.78
C LYS A 71 -0.43 17.23 20.48
N GLY A 72 -0.41 16.45 19.40
CA GLY A 72 0.75 15.67 18.94
C GLY A 72 1.95 16.53 18.51
N SER A 73 1.74 17.72 17.97
CA SER A 73 2.81 18.68 17.67
C SER A 73 3.41 19.32 18.93
N ASN A 74 2.59 19.49 19.98
CA ASN A 74 3.06 19.96 21.28
C ASN A 74 3.61 18.84 22.18
N VAL A 75 3.42 17.58 21.78
CA VAL A 75 4.19 16.45 22.33
C VAL A 75 5.60 16.56 21.77
N LYS A 76 6.50 17.16 22.56
CA LYS A 76 7.94 17.04 22.35
C LYS A 76 8.29 15.58 22.54
N TYR A 77 8.44 14.84 21.45
CA TYR A 77 9.09 13.54 21.47
C TYR A 77 10.42 13.71 22.23
N PRO A 78 10.81 12.77 23.11
CA PRO A 78 12.08 12.83 23.83
C PRO A 78 13.22 12.46 22.88
N PHE A 79 13.35 13.19 21.77
CA PHE A 79 14.61 13.36 21.08
C PHE A 79 15.29 14.55 21.76
N THR A 80 15.72 14.32 23.00
CA THR A 80 16.46 15.31 23.78
C THR A 80 17.87 15.41 23.18
N ASP A 81 18.48 16.58 23.28
CA ASP A 81 19.85 16.81 22.81
C ASP A 81 20.86 15.78 23.39
N GLU A 82 20.54 15.23 24.57
CA GLU A 82 21.25 14.14 25.23
C GLU A 82 21.21 12.81 24.45
N VAL A 83 20.03 12.42 23.95
CA VAL A 83 19.87 11.19 23.16
C VAL A 83 20.59 11.32 21.82
N ILE A 84 20.53 12.49 21.17
CA ILE A 84 21.27 12.79 19.93
C ILE A 84 22.78 12.71 20.17
N ALA A 85 23.27 13.31 21.24
CA ALA A 85 24.68 13.30 21.60
C ALA A 85 25.18 11.88 21.89
N TYR A 86 24.38 11.05 22.56
CA TYR A 86 24.69 9.65 22.84
C TYR A 86 24.81 8.82 21.54
N TYR A 87 23.82 8.88 20.65
CA TYR A 87 23.87 8.16 19.37
C TYR A 87 24.98 8.70 18.43
N SER A 88 25.23 10.02 18.41
CA SER A 88 26.34 10.61 17.66
C SER A 88 27.69 10.12 18.16
N SER A 89 27.85 10.00 19.48
CA SER A 89 29.09 9.50 20.11
C SER A 89 29.30 8.02 19.81
N ASP A 90 28.26 7.19 19.92
CA ASP A 90 28.34 5.76 19.67
C ASP A 90 28.61 5.45 18.19
N SER A 91 27.92 6.15 17.28
CA SER A 91 28.16 6.04 15.84
C SER A 91 29.60 6.38 15.45
N GLN A 92 30.23 7.35 16.12
CA GLN A 92 31.63 7.72 15.84
C GLN A 92 32.60 6.62 16.26
N ARG A 93 32.37 5.99 17.42
CA ARG A 93 33.20 4.87 17.93
C ARG A 93 33.07 3.64 17.03
N ILE A 94 31.85 3.33 16.58
CA ILE A 94 31.61 2.22 15.65
C ILE A 94 32.35 2.45 14.33
N MET A 95 32.30 3.65 13.76
CA MET A 95 33.00 3.95 12.51
C MET A 95 34.53 3.88 12.65
N GLU A 96 35.08 4.27 13.80
CA GLU A 96 36.51 4.11 14.09
C GLU A 96 36.90 2.62 14.18
N LEU A 97 36.11 1.82 14.89
CA LEU A 97 36.32 0.37 14.99
C LEU A 97 36.20 -0.32 13.63
N LEU A 98 35.21 0.06 12.83
CA LEU A 98 35.05 -0.45 11.46
C LEU A 98 36.25 -0.08 10.57
N GLY A 99 36.81 1.12 10.72
CA GLY A 99 38.04 1.51 10.04
C GLY A 99 39.23 0.62 10.38
N LYS A 100 39.46 0.35 11.68
CA LYS A 100 40.54 -0.54 12.14
C LYS A 100 40.35 -1.97 11.64
N VAL A 101 39.13 -2.50 11.70
CA VAL A 101 38.80 -3.83 11.18
C VAL A 101 39.00 -3.89 9.66
N ALA A 102 38.60 -2.85 8.93
CA ALA A 102 38.79 -2.79 7.48
C ALA A 102 40.28 -2.76 7.10
N GLU A 103 41.11 -2.07 7.86
CA GLU A 103 42.57 -2.05 7.68
C GLU A 103 43.18 -3.44 7.91
N GLU A 104 42.82 -4.13 9.00
CA GLU A 104 43.28 -5.50 9.27
C GLU A 104 42.82 -6.48 8.19
N VAL A 105 41.58 -6.35 7.71
CA VAL A 105 41.07 -7.17 6.60
C VAL A 105 41.81 -6.89 5.28
N GLN A 106 42.16 -5.64 4.99
CA GLN A 106 42.97 -5.31 3.81
C GLN A 106 44.39 -5.84 3.90
N LYS A 107 44.98 -5.82 5.09
CA LYS A 107 46.32 -6.38 5.36
C LYS A 107 46.33 -7.90 5.16
N MET A 108 45.28 -8.59 5.61
CA MET A 108 45.09 -10.01 5.33
C MET A 108 44.91 -10.29 3.82
N LYS A 109 44.24 -9.39 3.09
CA LYS A 109 44.03 -9.51 1.64
C LYS A 109 45.31 -9.29 0.81
N ASN A 110 46.22 -8.42 1.25
CA ASN A 110 47.44 -8.07 0.52
C ASN A 110 48.67 -8.92 0.90
N SER A 111 48.57 -9.75 1.95
CA SER A 111 49.58 -10.74 2.31
C SER A 111 49.60 -11.86 1.27
N SER A 112 50.68 -11.96 0.50
CA SER A 112 50.94 -13.05 -0.46
C SER A 112 51.47 -14.32 0.23
N ASN A 113 50.96 -14.65 1.42
CA ASN A 113 51.24 -15.87 2.15
C ASN A 113 49.90 -16.53 2.50
N PRO A 114 49.77 -17.88 2.42
CA PRO A 114 48.49 -18.52 2.17
C PRO A 114 47.55 -18.24 3.33
N LEU A 115 46.31 -17.89 3.00
CA LEU A 115 45.21 -17.70 3.96
C LEU A 115 45.02 -18.91 4.89
N CYS A 116 45.65 -20.05 4.59
CA CYS A 116 45.54 -21.31 5.29
C CYS A 116 46.90 -22.01 5.43
N SER A 117 47.03 -22.89 6.43
CA SER A 117 48.21 -23.74 6.62
C SER A 117 48.49 -24.63 5.40
N GLU A 118 49.71 -25.15 5.28
CA GLU A 118 50.09 -26.08 4.20
C GLU A 118 49.12 -27.28 4.13
N GLY A 119 48.65 -27.61 2.92
CA GLY A 119 47.67 -28.66 2.68
C GLY A 119 46.20 -28.26 2.85
N TRP A 120 45.90 -27.00 3.19
CA TRP A 120 44.54 -26.46 3.29
C TRP A 120 44.19 -25.58 2.09
N ARG A 121 42.94 -25.67 1.63
CA ARG A 121 42.39 -24.81 0.57
C ARG A 121 41.62 -23.64 1.16
N HIS A 122 41.88 -22.45 0.64
CA HIS A 122 41.16 -21.23 0.98
C HIS A 122 39.89 -21.07 0.13
N TYR A 123 38.81 -20.64 0.76
CA TYR A 123 37.60 -20.17 0.07
C TYR A 123 36.93 -19.07 0.93
N GLY A 124 36.78 -17.87 0.38
CA GLY A 124 36.33 -16.70 1.14
C GLY A 124 37.32 -16.33 2.25
N LEU A 125 36.83 -16.30 3.50
CA LEU A 125 37.64 -16.05 4.71
C LEU A 125 37.92 -17.36 5.50
N SER A 126 37.65 -18.52 4.90
CA SER A 126 37.71 -19.83 5.57
C SER A 126 38.73 -20.76 4.92
N CYS A 127 39.21 -21.72 5.73
CA CYS A 127 40.18 -22.75 5.34
C CYS A 127 39.57 -24.14 5.44
N TYR A 128 39.75 -24.93 4.39
CA TYR A 128 39.17 -26.26 4.24
C TYR A 128 40.26 -27.31 4.02
N TYR A 129 40.20 -28.40 4.77
CA TYR A 129 41.09 -29.55 4.61
C TYR A 129 40.32 -30.73 4.03
N PHE A 130 40.87 -31.31 2.98
CA PHE A 130 40.29 -32.47 2.32
C PHE A 130 41.16 -33.69 2.64
N SER A 131 40.63 -34.59 3.47
CA SER A 131 41.28 -35.87 3.75
C SER A 131 41.15 -36.81 2.55
N SER A 132 42.21 -37.55 2.22
CA SER A 132 42.15 -38.68 1.29
C SER A 132 41.52 -39.94 1.92
N ASP A 133 41.44 -39.98 3.24
CA ASP A 133 41.04 -41.16 4.00
C ASP A 133 39.52 -41.23 4.15
N THR A 134 38.96 -42.42 3.94
CA THR A 134 37.54 -42.69 4.19
C THR A 134 37.36 -43.34 5.55
N ILE A 135 36.97 -42.54 6.55
CA ILE A 135 36.77 -43.00 7.94
C ILE A 135 35.33 -42.69 8.43
N PRO A 136 34.82 -43.41 9.45
CA PRO A 136 33.50 -43.16 9.99
C PRO A 136 33.35 -41.73 10.52
N TRP A 137 32.14 -41.16 10.44
CA TRP A 137 31.85 -39.75 10.77
C TRP A 137 32.41 -39.30 12.13
N ILE A 138 32.26 -40.13 13.17
CA ILE A 138 32.76 -39.84 14.53
C ILE A 138 34.29 -39.69 14.52
N ALA A 139 34.98 -40.54 13.77
CA ALA A 139 36.43 -40.48 13.61
C ALA A 139 36.84 -39.26 12.77
N SER A 140 36.08 -38.91 11.72
CA SER A 140 36.31 -37.69 10.93
C SER A 140 36.17 -36.43 11.77
N LYS A 141 35.16 -36.35 12.65
CA LYS A 141 34.97 -35.22 13.56
C LYS A 141 36.18 -35.04 14.48
N LYS A 142 36.63 -36.13 15.09
CA LYS A 142 37.81 -36.14 15.95
C LYS A 142 39.08 -35.76 15.19
N ALA A 143 39.28 -36.26 13.97
CA ALA A 143 40.43 -35.93 13.14
C ALA A 143 40.48 -34.44 12.75
N CYS A 144 39.32 -33.78 12.56
CA CYS A 144 39.26 -32.34 12.36
C CYS A 144 39.60 -31.57 13.65
N GLU A 145 39.09 -32.02 14.80
CA GLU A 145 39.37 -31.41 16.12
C GLU A 145 40.86 -31.51 16.47
N ASP A 146 41.51 -32.65 16.19
CA ASP A 146 42.95 -32.86 16.36
C ASP A 146 43.79 -31.91 15.48
N LYS A 147 43.22 -31.41 14.39
CA LYS A 147 43.79 -30.38 13.50
C LYS A 147 43.34 -28.96 13.84
N ASN A 148 42.73 -28.77 15.01
CA ASN A 148 42.21 -27.49 15.50
C ASN A 148 41.14 -26.86 14.57
N ALA A 149 40.33 -27.73 13.94
CA ALA A 149 39.29 -27.37 12.99
C ALA A 149 37.96 -28.10 13.29
N HIS A 150 36.93 -27.79 12.51
CA HIS A 150 35.62 -28.45 12.61
C HIS A 150 35.28 -29.21 11.34
N LEU A 151 34.65 -30.37 11.51
CA LEU A 151 34.11 -31.13 10.37
C LEU A 151 32.96 -30.36 9.74
N VAL A 152 33.13 -29.98 8.48
CA VAL A 152 32.14 -29.21 7.71
C VAL A 152 30.99 -30.14 7.28
N VAL A 153 29.76 -29.68 7.45
CA VAL A 153 28.54 -30.34 6.94
C VAL A 153 27.96 -29.47 5.84
N ILE A 154 28.11 -29.93 4.60
CA ILE A 154 27.70 -29.18 3.41
C ILE A 154 26.18 -29.31 3.24
N ASN A 155 25.45 -28.24 3.53
CA ASN A 155 23.98 -28.22 3.49
C ASN A 155 23.37 -27.45 2.30
N GLY A 156 24.18 -27.02 1.30
CA GLY A 156 23.70 -26.23 0.16
C GLY A 156 24.51 -26.38 -1.13
N GLU A 157 23.92 -25.96 -2.27
CA GLU A 157 24.55 -26.09 -3.60
C GLU A 157 25.75 -25.15 -3.83
N GLY A 158 25.85 -24.04 -3.09
CA GLY A 158 26.97 -23.08 -3.17
C GLY A 158 28.23 -23.47 -2.40
N GLU A 159 28.22 -24.60 -1.71
CA GLU A 159 29.33 -25.10 -0.87
C GLU A 159 29.94 -26.41 -1.42
N LYS A 160 29.48 -26.85 -2.60
CA LYS A 160 30.09 -27.95 -3.34
C LYS A 160 31.33 -27.43 -4.07
N VAL A 161 32.51 -27.70 -3.52
CA VAL A 161 33.82 -27.37 -4.14
C VAL A 161 34.29 -28.50 -5.05
#